data_AF-A0A920R1I8-F1
#
_entry.id   AF-A0A920R1I8-F1
#
_cell.length_a   1.000
_cell.length_b   1.000
_cell.length_c   1.000
_cell.angle_alpha   90.00
_cell.angle_beta   90.00
_cell.angle_gamma   90.00
#
_symmetry.space_group_name_H-M   'P 1'
#
loop_
_entity.id
_entity.type
_entity.pdbx_description
1 polymer ?
#
loop_
_entity_poly.entity_id
_entity_poly.type
_entity_poly.pdbx_seq_one_letter_code
_entity_poly.pdbx_strand_id
1 'polypeptide(L)'
;MQFNPNWEKGKFPTDDVHIGPSDHVPWLEDRKWAYIRLEGTSWGDQPLNVELKLEVEDSPNSAGVAIDAIRSAKIALDKGVSGAIEPASAYFMKSPPIQMRDDDARRAVQDFADGNISGADAG
;
A
#
# COMPACT_ATOMS: atom_id res chain seq x y z
N MET A 1 15.53 -13.14 6.14
CA MET A 1 15.67 -11.76 6.66
C MET A 1 16.82 -11.80 7.65
N GLN A 2 17.97 -11.24 7.28
CA GLN A 2 19.12 -11.16 8.17
C GLN A 2 18.85 -10.06 9.20
N PHE A 3 18.90 -10.39 10.49
CA PHE A 3 19.10 -9.37 11.51
C PHE A 3 20.60 -9.19 11.66
N ASN A 4 21.16 -8.17 11.00
CA ASN A 4 22.47 -7.66 11.39
C ASN A 4 22.30 -7.03 12.79
N PRO A 5 23.09 -7.46 13.80
CA PRO A 5 22.95 -6.95 15.17
C PRO A 5 23.25 -5.44 15.29
N ASN A 6 23.84 -4.81 14.26
CA ASN A 6 24.05 -3.36 14.19
C ASN A 6 22.91 -2.58 13.53
N TRP A 7 21.87 -3.25 13.00
CA TRP A 7 20.70 -2.58 12.43
C TRP A 7 19.66 -2.32 13.53
N GLU A 8 19.39 -1.05 13.82
CA GLU A 8 18.20 -0.67 14.58
C GLU A 8 16.95 -1.11 13.80
N LYS A 9 15.94 -1.67 14.49
CA LYS A 9 14.66 -2.02 13.88
C LYS A 9 14.12 -0.83 13.07
N GLY A 10 14.04 -0.99 11.75
CA GLY A 10 13.51 0.02 10.83
C GLY A 10 14.53 0.99 10.23
N LYS A 11 15.84 0.82 10.48
CA LYS A 11 16.89 1.57 9.79
C LYS A 11 17.77 0.63 8.97
N PHE A 12 17.50 0.57 7.68
CA PHE A 12 18.46 0.05 6.70
C PHE A 12 19.45 1.17 6.35
N PRO A 13 20.75 0.89 6.23
CA PRO A 13 21.67 1.83 5.61
C PRO A 13 21.12 2.20 4.23
N THR A 14 21.00 3.49 3.93
CA THR A 14 20.43 3.98 2.66
C THR A 14 21.19 3.45 1.44
N ASP A 15 22.48 3.14 1.59
CA ASP A 15 23.34 2.62 0.53
C ASP A 15 23.06 1.14 0.19
N ASP A 16 22.37 0.41 1.08
CA ASP A 16 22.01 -1.00 0.90
C ASP A 16 20.62 -1.17 0.24
N VAL A 17 19.93 -0.08 -0.07
CA VAL A 17 18.57 -0.09 -0.64
C VAL A 17 18.52 0.78 -1.89
N HIS A 18 18.26 0.14 -3.04
CA HIS A 18 18.00 0.84 -4.29
C HIS A 18 16.54 0.68 -4.71
N ILE A 19 15.81 1.79 -4.81
CA ILE A 19 14.42 1.83 -5.28
C ILE A 19 14.19 3.09 -6.10
N GLY A 20 13.58 2.94 -7.27
CA GLY A 20 13.30 4.05 -8.17
C GLY A 20 12.79 3.57 -9.52
N PRO A 21 12.27 4.47 -10.36
CA PRO A 21 12.03 4.16 -11.76
C PRO A 21 13.38 3.81 -12.42
N SER A 22 13.48 2.61 -13.01
CA SER A 22 14.71 2.19 -13.69
C SER A 22 14.84 2.84 -15.06
N ASP A 23 13.89 2.59 -15.96
CA ASP A 23 13.90 3.08 -17.34
C ASP A 23 12.49 3.16 -17.92
N HIS A 24 12.31 3.99 -18.95
CA HIS A 24 11.11 3.98 -19.79
C HIS A 24 11.34 3.09 -21.01
N VAL A 25 10.50 2.08 -21.17
CA VAL A 25 10.57 1.12 -22.28
C VAL A 25 9.30 1.25 -23.12
N PRO A 26 9.35 1.85 -24.33
CA PRO A 26 8.15 2.29 -25.04
C PRO A 26 7.14 1.19 -25.39
N TRP A 27 7.58 -0.04 -25.61
CA TRP A 27 6.71 -1.16 -25.98
C TRP A 27 6.02 -1.83 -24.78
N LEU A 28 6.35 -1.43 -23.55
CA LEU A 28 5.63 -1.90 -22.37
C LEU A 28 4.23 -1.28 -22.27
N GLU A 29 4.01 -0.10 -22.88
CA GLU A 29 2.74 0.63 -22.81
C GLU A 29 2.29 0.87 -21.36
N ASP A 30 1.15 0.33 -20.91
CA ASP A 30 0.63 0.46 -19.54
C ASP A 30 1.15 -0.65 -18.58
N ARG A 31 1.95 -1.59 -19.11
CA ARG A 31 2.56 -2.64 -18.30
C ARG A 31 3.74 -2.08 -17.53
N LYS A 32 3.73 -2.37 -16.24
CA LYS A 32 4.83 -2.10 -15.33
C LYS A 32 5.55 -3.40 -14.99
N TRP A 33 6.86 -3.40 -15.25
CA TRP A 33 7.76 -4.46 -14.81
C TRP A 33 8.57 -4.00 -13.61
N ALA A 34 8.60 -4.82 -12.57
CA ALA A 34 9.47 -4.60 -11.41
C ALA A 34 10.34 -5.83 -11.19
N TYR A 35 11.65 -5.63 -11.24
CA TYR A 35 12.64 -6.62 -10.83
C TYR A 35 13.05 -6.33 -9.39
N ILE A 36 12.81 -7.31 -8.51
CA ILE A 36 13.06 -7.18 -7.08
C ILE A 36 14.05 -8.27 -6.68
N ARG A 37 15.17 -7.84 -6.09
CA ARG A 37 16.17 -8.75 -5.50
C ARG A 37 16.25 -8.48 -4.01
N LEU A 38 16.19 -9.55 -3.22
CA LEU A 38 16.30 -9.52 -1.77
C LEU A 38 17.40 -10.48 -1.35
N GLU A 39 18.33 -10.00 -0.55
CA GLU A 39 19.39 -10.81 0.05
C GLU A 39 19.26 -10.79 1.57
N GLY A 40 19.56 -11.91 2.20
CA GLY A 40 19.65 -12.00 3.64
C GLY A 40 20.24 -13.33 4.07
N THR A 41 20.11 -13.67 5.36
CA THR A 41 20.42 -15.01 5.86
C THR A 41 19.26 -15.57 6.65
N SER A 42 19.24 -16.89 6.66
CA SER A 42 18.31 -17.72 7.41
C SER A 42 19.00 -18.26 8.67
N TRP A 43 18.36 -19.23 9.32
CA TRP A 43 18.89 -19.82 10.55
C TRP A 43 20.29 -20.45 10.32
N GLY A 44 21.17 -20.33 11.32
CA GLY A 44 22.56 -20.82 11.21
C GLY A 44 23.44 -20.03 10.25
N ASP A 45 23.15 -18.74 10.13
CA ASP A 45 23.84 -17.78 9.26
C ASP A 45 23.87 -18.14 7.76
N GLN A 46 22.97 -19.00 7.30
CA GLN A 46 22.99 -19.50 5.93
C GLN A 46 22.44 -18.48 4.93
N PRO A 47 23.21 -18.06 3.92
CA PRO A 47 22.80 -17.04 2.97
C PRO A 47 21.54 -17.45 2.20
N LEU A 48 20.68 -16.47 1.95
CA LEU A 48 19.40 -16.63 1.28
C LEU A 48 19.21 -15.48 0.28
N ASN A 49 18.91 -15.85 -0.96
CA ASN A 49 18.67 -14.91 -2.04
C ASN A 49 17.28 -15.16 -2.63
N VAL A 50 16.56 -14.09 -2.93
CA VAL A 50 15.28 -14.13 -3.64
C VAL A 50 15.34 -13.15 -4.80
N GLU A 51 14.98 -13.62 -5.98
CA GLU A 51 14.76 -12.78 -7.16
C GLU A 51 13.32 -12.96 -7.62
N LEU A 52 12.65 -11.84 -7.89
CA LEU A 52 11.27 -11.78 -8.34
C LEU A 52 11.16 -10.84 -9.53
N LYS A 53 10.40 -11.27 -10.54
CA LYS A 53 9.86 -10.38 -11.58
C LYS A 53 8.36 -10.24 -11.36
N LEU A 54 7.91 -9.01 -11.18
CA LEU A 54 6.49 -8.66 -11.12
C LEU A 54 6.10 -7.96 -12.42
N GLU A 55 5.09 -8.49 -13.10
CA GLU A 55 4.48 -7.87 -14.27
C GLU A 55 3.03 -7.54 -13.93
N VAL A 56 2.66 -6.27 -14.08
CA VAL A 56 1.30 -5.79 -13.84
C VAL A 56 0.88 -4.79 -14.90
N GLU A 57 -0.43 -4.66 -15.10
CA GLU A 57 -1.03 -3.55 -15.84
C GLU A 57 -1.36 -2.44 -14.83
N ASP A 58 -0.77 -1.25 -14.95
CA ASP A 58 -0.81 -0.24 -13.88
C ASP A 58 -2.19 0.45 -13.79
N SER A 59 -2.83 0.74 -14.94
CA SER A 59 -4.12 1.42 -14.96
C SER A 59 -5.26 0.56 -14.40
N PRO A 60 -5.44 -0.73 -14.79
CA PRO A 60 -6.47 -1.59 -14.21
C PRO A 60 -6.25 -1.86 -12.71
N ASN A 61 -4.99 -1.94 -12.26
CA ASN A 61 -4.67 -2.16 -10.84
C ASN A 61 -5.24 -1.05 -9.95
N SER A 62 -5.27 0.18 -10.45
CA SER A 62 -5.79 1.33 -9.69
C SER A 62 -7.27 1.60 -9.96
N ALA A 63 -7.83 1.12 -11.08
CA ALA A 63 -9.22 1.35 -11.46
C ALA A 63 -10.21 0.79 -10.42
N GLY A 64 -9.97 -0.43 -9.90
CA GLY A 64 -10.80 -1.03 -8.87
C GLY A 64 -10.82 -0.20 -7.58
N VAL A 65 -9.65 0.25 -7.14
CA VAL A 65 -9.47 1.12 -5.97
C VAL A 65 -10.20 2.45 -6.16
N ALA A 66 -10.12 3.04 -7.36
CA ALA A 66 -10.79 4.29 -7.69
C ALA A 66 -12.33 4.16 -7.63
N ILE A 67 -12.89 3.06 -8.15
CA ILE A 67 -14.33 2.80 -8.11
C ILE A 67 -14.83 2.74 -6.66
N ASP A 68 -14.13 2.00 -5.79
CA ASP A 68 -14.55 1.88 -4.39
C ASP A 68 -14.38 3.19 -3.62
N ALA A 69 -13.33 3.96 -3.88
CA ALA A 69 -13.18 5.29 -3.29
C ALA A 69 -14.31 6.26 -3.68
N ILE A 70 -14.76 6.24 -4.95
CA ILE A 70 -15.90 7.05 -5.42
C ILE A 70 -17.20 6.62 -4.71
N ARG A 71 -17.40 5.31 -4.52
CA ARG A 71 -18.57 4.79 -3.81
C ARG A 71 -18.56 5.21 -2.35
N SER A 72 -17.42 5.16 -1.67
CA SER A 72 -17.27 5.68 -0.30
C SER A 72 -17.56 7.18 -0.22
N ALA A 73 -17.10 7.97 -1.20
CA ALA A 73 -17.42 9.40 -1.28
C ALA A 73 -18.94 9.65 -1.45
N LYS A 74 -19.62 8.82 -2.24
CA LYS A 74 -21.08 8.91 -2.38
C LYS A 74 -21.81 8.58 -1.08
N ILE A 75 -21.38 7.54 -0.35
CA ILE A 75 -21.94 7.19 0.96
C ILE A 75 -21.75 8.34 1.96
N ALA A 76 -20.57 8.96 1.98
CA ALA A 76 -20.30 10.12 2.82
C ALA A 76 -21.23 11.29 2.50
N LEU A 77 -21.41 11.59 1.20
CA LEU A 77 -22.31 12.63 0.74
C LEU A 77 -23.76 12.38 1.20
N ASP A 78 -24.23 11.15 1.08
CA ASP A 78 -25.59 10.76 1.49
C ASP A 78 -25.80 10.84 3.00
N LYS A 79 -24.74 10.63 3.78
CA LYS A 79 -24.72 10.77 5.24
C LYS A 79 -24.49 12.22 5.70
N GLY A 80 -24.29 13.18 4.79
CA GLY A 80 -23.96 14.56 5.13
C GLY A 80 -22.57 14.73 5.77
N VAL A 81 -21.67 13.78 5.55
CA VAL A 81 -20.29 13.81 6.06
C VAL A 81 -19.43 14.68 5.16
N SER A 82 -18.59 15.51 5.77
CA SER A 82 -17.66 16.41 5.07
C SER A 82 -16.24 16.20 5.57
N GLY A 83 -15.24 16.57 4.78
CA GLY A 83 -13.84 16.33 5.09
C GLY A 83 -13.32 14.99 4.55
N ALA A 84 -12.16 14.57 5.03
CA ALA A 84 -11.56 13.31 4.63
C ALA A 84 -12.32 12.14 5.25
N ILE A 85 -12.61 11.11 4.45
CA ILE A 85 -13.18 9.85 4.94
C ILE A 85 -12.01 8.99 5.37
N GLU A 86 -11.61 9.06 6.64
CA GLU A 86 -10.37 8.41 7.10
C GLU A 86 -10.33 6.90 6.83
N PRO A 87 -11.40 6.12 7.04
CA PRO A 87 -11.40 4.69 6.74
C PRO A 87 -11.11 4.39 5.27
N ALA A 88 -11.75 5.14 4.37
CA ALA A 88 -11.54 4.98 2.92
C ALA A 88 -10.17 5.49 2.50
N SER A 89 -9.71 6.60 3.07
CA SER A 89 -8.38 7.17 2.78
C SER A 89 -7.28 6.21 3.21
N ALA A 90 -7.37 5.66 4.41
CA ALA A 90 -6.40 4.73 4.97
C ALA A 90 -6.31 3.41 4.22
N TYR A 91 -7.41 2.95 3.60
CA TYR A 91 -7.43 1.69 2.86
C TYR A 91 -7.10 1.84 1.37
N PHE A 92 -7.49 2.95 0.73
CA PHE A 92 -7.34 3.13 -0.72
C PHE A 92 -6.16 4.00 -1.14
N MET A 93 -5.60 4.82 -0.24
CA MET A 93 -4.56 5.81 -0.59
C MET A 93 -3.22 5.44 0.04
N LYS A 94 -2.11 5.74 -0.68
CA LYS A 94 -0.74 5.52 -0.17
C LYS A 94 -0.32 6.52 0.91
N SER A 95 -1.02 7.65 1.03
CA SER A 95 -0.68 8.72 1.97
C SER A 95 -1.95 9.27 2.63
N PRO A 96 -2.60 8.48 3.49
CA PRO A 96 -3.78 8.92 4.21
C PRO A 96 -3.46 9.98 5.28
N PRO A 97 -4.45 10.79 5.69
CA PRO A 97 -4.31 11.71 6.83
C PRO A 97 -3.97 10.99 8.13
N ILE A 98 -4.61 9.84 8.38
CA ILE A 98 -4.31 8.95 9.51
C ILE A 98 -3.84 7.60 8.96
N GLN A 99 -2.65 7.19 9.38
CA GLN A 99 -2.07 5.90 9.02
C GLN A 99 -2.74 4.80 9.84
N MET A 100 -3.25 3.78 9.16
CA MET A 100 -3.79 2.57 9.77
C MET A 100 -3.05 1.35 9.21
N ARG A 101 -3.09 0.24 9.93
CA ARG A 101 -2.70 -1.05 9.35
C ARG A 101 -3.74 -1.47 8.32
N ASP A 102 -3.33 -2.10 7.23
CA ASP A 102 -4.23 -2.51 6.15
C ASP A 102 -5.45 -3.31 6.64
N ASP A 103 -5.26 -4.23 7.58
CA ASP A 103 -6.36 -5.03 8.16
C ASP A 103 -7.37 -4.20 8.96
N ASP A 104 -6.88 -3.18 9.67
CA ASP A 104 -7.72 -2.25 10.44
C ASP A 104 -8.47 -1.31 9.49
N ALA A 105 -7.77 -0.78 8.48
CA ALA A 105 -8.34 0.08 7.45
C ALA A 105 -9.42 -0.65 6.64
N ARG A 106 -9.18 -1.93 6.29
CA ARG A 106 -10.15 -2.78 5.59
C ARG A 106 -11.42 -2.98 6.39
N ARG A 107 -11.30 -3.23 7.69
CA ARG A 107 -12.45 -3.36 8.59
C ARG A 107 -13.19 -2.03 8.72
N ALA A 108 -12.47 -0.95 8.96
CA ALA A 108 -13.06 0.38 9.12
C ALA A 108 -13.83 0.83 7.86
N VAL A 109 -13.29 0.61 6.66
CA VAL A 109 -14.00 0.97 5.42
C VAL A 109 -15.23 0.12 5.19
N GLN A 110 -15.20 -1.16 5.59
CA GLN A 110 -16.36 -2.06 5.54
C GLN A 110 -17.44 -1.60 6.52
N ASP A 111 -17.07 -1.30 7.77
CA ASP A 111 -17.99 -0.77 8.78
C ASP A 111 -18.59 0.58 8.34
N PHE A 112 -17.82 1.42 7.67
CA PHE A 112 -18.31 2.67 7.09
C PHE A 112 -19.34 2.43 5.99
N ALA A 113 -19.06 1.47 5.10
CA ALA A 113 -19.95 1.10 4.01
C ALA A 113 -21.26 0.49 4.52
N ASP A 114 -21.20 -0.36 5.56
CA ASP A 114 -22.35 -1.04 6.16
C ASP A 114 -23.18 -0.11 7.07
N GLY A 115 -22.64 1.07 7.42
CA GLY A 115 -23.33 2.03 8.29
C GLY A 115 -23.13 1.79 9.79
N ASN A 116 -22.18 0.92 10.16
CA ASN A 116 -21.84 0.61 11.55
C ASN A 116 -21.05 1.74 12.22
N ILE A 117 -20.39 2.61 11.45
CA ILE A 117 -19.71 3.83 11.92
C ILE A 117 -20.24 5.07 11.20
N SER A 118 -20.39 6.17 11.94
CA SER A 118 -20.75 7.47 11.38
C SER A 118 -19.48 8.21 10.91
N GLY A 119 -19.63 9.14 9.97
CA GLY A 119 -18.47 9.94 9.54
C GLY A 119 -17.91 10.89 10.60
N ALA A 120 -18.58 11.04 11.75
CA ALA A 120 -18.08 11.79 12.89
C ALA A 120 -17.21 10.94 13.84
N ASP A 121 -17.31 9.61 13.77
CA ASP A 121 -16.49 8.66 14.54
C ASP A 121 -15.23 8.24 13.78
N ALA A 122 -15.07 8.78 12.57
CA ALA A 122 -14.07 8.45 11.59
C ALA A 122 -13.11 9.65 11.34
N GLY A 123 -12.96 10.51 12.34
CA GLY A 123 -12.19 11.76 12.34
C GLY A 123 -11.55 12.04 13.70
#